data_AF-A0A3C0I945-F1
#
_entry.id   AF-A0A3C0I945-F1
#
_cell.length_a   1.000
_cell.length_b   1.000
_cell.length_c   1.000
_cell.angle_alpha   90.00
_cell.angle_beta   90.00
_cell.angle_gamma   90.00
#
_symmetry.space_group_name_H-M   'P 1'
#
loop_
_entity.id
_entity.type
_entity.pdbx_description
1 polymer ?
#
loop_
_entity_poly.entity_id
_entity_poly.type
_entity_poly.pdbx_seq_one_letter_code
_entity_poly.pdbx_strand_id
1 'polypeptide(L)'
;MGYIYLIINIILTVYCQVLLKWRLQQLPPAPESSWEKLWFFFWLLFDPLIFSALVATFLAGLAWMAALTKFELSYAYPFSTISFVLVFLLGYFFLQETINVYKVAGTLLIILGVILVGRGG
;
A
#
# COMPACT_ATOMS: atom_id res chain seq x y z
N MET A 1 1.38 -2.50 -23.11
CA MET A 1 2.03 -1.33 -22.47
C MET A 1 1.30 -0.83 -21.23
N GLY A 2 -0.04 -0.68 -21.21
CA GLY A 2 -0.76 -0.18 -20.02
C GLY A 2 -0.52 -0.96 -18.70
N TYR A 3 -0.44 -2.29 -18.77
CA TYR A 3 -0.26 -3.15 -17.58
C TYR A 3 1.06 -2.89 -16.82
N ILE A 4 2.09 -2.36 -17.49
CA ILE A 4 3.35 -2.04 -16.82
C ILE A 4 3.15 -0.95 -15.77
N TYR A 5 2.26 0.01 -16.05
CA TYR A 5 1.95 1.10 -15.13
C TYR A 5 1.19 0.59 -13.90
N LEU A 6 0.31 -0.41 -14.08
CA LEU A 6 -0.36 -1.08 -12.95
C LEU A 6 0.65 -1.83 -12.08
N ILE A 7 1.56 -2.60 -12.69
CA ILE A 7 2.59 -3.34 -11.94
C ILE A 7 3.51 -2.39 -11.17
N ILE A 8 3.98 -1.32 -11.82
CA ILE A 8 4.82 -0.29 -11.17
C ILE A 8 4.06 0.36 -10.00
N ASN A 9 2.80 0.74 -10.21
CA ASN A 9 1.95 1.29 -9.15
C ASN A 9 1.86 0.32 -7.97
N ILE A 10 1.48 -0.94 -8.21
CA ILE A 10 1.32 -1.97 -7.19
C ILE A 10 2.61 -2.14 -6.38
N ILE A 11 3.76 -2.32 -7.04
CA ILE A 11 5.05 -2.52 -6.37
C ILE A 11 5.40 -1.31 -5.50
N LEU A 12 5.26 -0.10 -6.02
CA LEU A 12 5.59 1.13 -5.29
C LEU A 12 4.64 1.37 -4.11
N THR A 13 3.34 1.10 -4.28
CA THR A 13 2.34 1.19 -3.22
C THR A 13 2.64 0.19 -2.10
N VAL A 14 2.93 -1.06 -2.44
CA VAL A 14 3.26 -2.10 -1.46
C VAL A 14 4.55 -1.76 -0.72
N TYR A 15 5.59 -1.34 -1.44
CA TYR A 15 6.86 -0.88 -0.85
C TYR A 15 6.64 0.24 0.17
N CYS A 16 5.89 1.29 -0.21
CA CYS A 16 5.59 2.40 0.68
C CYS A 16 4.89 1.93 1.96
N GLN A 17 3.81 1.17 1.84
CA GLN A 17 3.02 0.76 3.00
C GLN A 17 3.82 -0.09 3.99
N VAL A 18 4.59 -1.06 3.48
CA VAL A 18 5.40 -1.94 4.31
C VAL A 18 6.57 -1.17 4.94
N LEU A 19 7.26 -0.33 4.17
CA LEU A 19 8.41 0.44 4.67
C LEU A 19 8.02 1.45 5.74
N LEU A 20 6.92 2.19 5.55
CA LEU A 20 6.42 3.14 6.55
C LEU A 20 6.12 2.43 7.86
N LYS A 21 5.38 1.31 7.79
CA LYS A 21 5.02 0.54 8.98
C LYS A 21 6.26 -0.02 9.68
N TRP A 22 7.21 -0.57 8.92
CA TRP A 22 8.48 -1.09 9.43
C TRP A 22 9.33 -0.01 10.09
N ARG A 23 9.41 1.19 9.49
CA ARG A 23 10.19 2.30 10.04
C ARG A 23 9.55 2.85 11.30
N LEU A 24 8.23 3.00 11.32
CA LEU A 24 7.49 3.46 12.49
C LEU A 24 7.61 2.52 13.70
N GLN A 25 7.79 1.21 13.49
CA GLN A 25 8.04 0.26 14.59
C GLN A 25 9.40 0.42 15.27
N GLN A 26 10.37 1.05 14.60
CA GLN A 26 11.71 1.29 15.14
C GLN A 26 11.83 2.65 15.83
N LEU A 27 10.85 3.52 15.64
CA LEU A 27 10.84 4.87 16.20
C LEU A 27 10.14 4.88 17.55
N PRO A 28 10.46 5.87 18.42
CA PRO A 28 9.73 6.06 19.67
C PRO A 28 8.22 6.21 19.41
N PRO A 29 7.37 5.80 20.38
CA PRO A 29 5.93 6.01 20.29
C PRO A 29 5.61 7.49 20.05
N ALA A 30 4.60 7.76 19.23
CA ALA A 30 4.16 9.13 19.00
C ALA A 30 3.77 9.80 20.33
N PRO A 31 4.17 11.06 20.57
CA PRO A 31 3.82 11.79 21.81
C PRO A 31 2.31 11.82 22.03
N GLU A 32 1.81 11.96 23.25
CA GLU A 32 0.35 12.04 23.48
C GLU A 32 -0.24 13.40 23.11
N SER A 33 0.53 14.47 23.31
CA SER A 33 0.16 15.86 23.04
C SER A 33 -0.01 16.13 21.53
N SER A 34 -1.13 16.73 21.13
CA SER A 34 -1.44 17.03 19.72
C SER A 34 -0.40 17.92 19.03
N TRP A 35 0.19 18.87 19.76
CA TRP A 35 1.23 19.75 19.23
C TRP A 35 2.54 19.00 18.96
N GLU A 36 2.95 18.15 19.90
CA GLU A 36 4.15 17.34 19.77
C GLU A 36 4.02 16.26 18.70
N LYS A 37 2.81 15.70 18.51
CA LYS A 37 2.51 14.78 17.39
C LYS A 37 2.73 15.46 16.03
N LEU A 38 2.21 16.67 15.85
CA LEU A 38 2.39 17.42 14.60
C LEU A 38 3.87 17.65 14.30
N TRP A 39 4.63 18.06 15.32
CA TRP A 39 6.06 18.26 15.20
C TRP A 39 6.81 16.95 14.89
N PHE A 40 6.45 15.85 15.56
CA PHE A 40 6.99 14.53 15.31
C PHE A 40 6.80 14.09 13.86
N PHE A 41 5.58 14.20 13.32
CA PHE A 41 5.31 13.85 11.93
C PHE A 41 6.05 14.75 10.94
N PHE A 42 6.18 16.04 11.24
CA PHE A 42 6.93 16.97 10.40
C PHE A 42 8.41 16.57 10.29
N TRP A 43 9.06 16.25 11.41
CA TRP A 43 10.43 15.76 11.41
C TRP A 43 10.58 14.41 10.72
N LEU A 44 9.55 13.57 10.81
CA LEU A 44 9.50 12.28 10.15
C LEU A 44 9.61 12.38 8.62
N LEU A 45 9.17 13.48 8.02
CA LEU A 45 9.31 13.73 6.58
C LEU A 45 10.78 13.82 6.14
N PHE A 46 11.68 14.16 7.06
CA PHE A 46 13.12 14.26 6.80
C PHE A 46 13.89 12.97 7.12
N ASP A 47 13.21 11.93 7.64
CA ASP A 47 13.81 10.60 7.76
C ASP A 47 14.02 10.00 6.36
N PRO A 48 15.24 9.58 5.98
CA PRO A 48 15.53 9.12 4.61
C PRO A 48 14.66 7.96 4.12
N LEU A 49 14.23 7.06 5.02
CA LEU A 49 13.40 5.91 4.67
C LEU A 49 11.94 6.30 4.51
N ILE A 50 11.46 7.24 5.33
CA ILE A 50 10.10 7.76 5.18
C ILE A 50 10.02 8.66 3.96
N PHE A 51 11.05 9.46 3.71
CA PHE A 51 11.17 10.25 2.49
C PHE A 51 11.18 9.36 1.24
N SER A 52 11.90 8.23 1.25
CA SER A 52 11.86 7.28 0.12
C SER A 52 10.46 6.69 -0.09
N ALA A 53 9.72 6.40 0.98
CA ALA A 53 8.32 5.97 0.89
C ALA A 53 7.39 7.06 0.32
N LEU A 54 7.63 8.33 0.66
CA LEU A 54 6.90 9.47 0.08
C LEU A 54 7.18 9.61 -1.41
N VAL A 55 8.44 9.54 -1.82
CA VAL A 55 8.82 9.53 -3.24
C VAL A 55 8.18 8.36 -3.97
N ALA A 56 8.23 7.15 -3.40
CA ALA A 56 7.57 5.98 -3.97
C ALA A 56 6.06 6.16 -4.10
N THR A 57 5.40 6.79 -3.12
CA THR A 57 3.96 7.11 -3.16
C THR A 57 3.64 8.06 -4.30
N PHE A 58 4.43 9.12 -4.45
CA PHE A 58 4.27 10.07 -5.54
C PHE A 58 4.41 9.39 -6.90
N LEU A 59 5.46 8.59 -7.08
CA LEU A 59 5.69 7.81 -8.31
C LEU A 59 4.59 6.76 -8.57
N ALA A 60 4.07 6.12 -7.52
CA ALA A 60 2.94 5.21 -7.62
C ALA A 60 1.70 5.95 -8.13
N GLY A 61 1.45 7.17 -7.65
CA GLY A 61 0.39 8.04 -8.13
C GLY A 61 0.54 8.39 -9.61
N LEU A 62 1.76 8.73 -10.06
CA LEU A 62 2.03 8.98 -11.48
C LEU A 62 1.76 7.74 -12.34
N ALA A 63 2.22 6.56 -11.89
CA ALA A 63 1.96 5.31 -12.59
C ALA A 63 0.46 4.98 -12.63
N TRP A 64 -0.28 5.23 -11.56
CA TRP A 64 -1.74 5.07 -11.53
C TRP A 64 -2.45 5.99 -12.52
N MET A 65 -2.10 7.28 -12.53
CA MET A 65 -2.64 8.22 -13.50
C MET A 65 -2.36 7.77 -14.94
N ALA A 66 -1.14 7.32 -15.23
CA ALA A 66 -0.78 6.77 -16.54
C ALA A 66 -1.61 5.52 -16.90
N ALA A 67 -1.84 4.61 -15.94
CA ALA A 67 -2.70 3.43 -16.16
C ALA A 67 -4.15 3.82 -16.48
N LEU A 68 -4.70 4.82 -15.79
CA LEU A 68 -6.07 5.30 -16.02
C LEU A 68 -6.24 6.02 -17.37
N THR A 69 -5.16 6.47 -18.01
CA THR A 69 -5.25 6.93 -19.42
C THR A 69 -5.43 5.78 -20.41
N LYS A 70 -5.23 4.52 -19.98
CA LYS A 70 -5.24 3.33 -20.83
C LYS A 70 -6.37 2.36 -20.51
N PHE A 71 -6.88 2.42 -19.29
CA PHE A 71 -7.91 1.51 -18.79
C PHE A 71 -9.04 2.29 -18.16
N GLU A 72 -10.25 1.76 -18.27
CA GLU A 72 -11.34 2.22 -17.43
C GLU A 72 -11.05 1.93 -15.96
N LEU A 73 -11.51 2.80 -15.08
CA LEU A 73 -11.30 2.67 -13.64
C LEU A 73 -11.82 1.34 -13.11
N SER A 74 -12.99 0.89 -13.59
CA SER A 74 -13.61 -0.40 -13.28
C SER A 74 -12.73 -1.60 -13.62
N TYR A 75 -11.96 -1.51 -14.71
CA TYR A 75 -11.03 -2.55 -15.14
C TYR A 75 -9.70 -2.51 -14.36
N ALA A 76 -9.19 -1.31 -14.05
CA ALA A 76 -7.93 -1.14 -13.34
C ALA A 76 -8.02 -1.48 -11.84
N TYR A 77 -9.16 -1.18 -11.21
CA TYR A 77 -9.35 -1.32 -9.76
C TYR A 77 -9.15 -2.75 -9.22
N PRO A 78 -9.62 -3.82 -9.89
CA PRO A 78 -9.27 -5.21 -9.58
C PRO A 78 -7.77 -5.43 -9.37
N PHE A 79 -6.90 -4.86 -10.20
CA PHE A 79 -5.45 -5.01 -10.07
C PHE A 79 -4.90 -4.33 -8.83
N SER A 80 -5.46 -3.18 -8.43
CA SER A 80 -5.04 -2.47 -7.21
C SER A 80 -5.31 -3.28 -5.94
N THR A 81 -6.28 -4.19 -5.95
CA THR A 81 -6.53 -5.09 -4.80
C THR A 81 -5.40 -6.10 -4.56
N ILE A 82 -4.59 -6.40 -5.59
CA ILE A 82 -3.39 -7.25 -5.45
C ILE A 82 -2.42 -6.62 -4.45
N SER A 83 -2.30 -5.28 -4.44
CA SER A 83 -1.51 -4.56 -3.44
C SER A 83 -1.93 -4.89 -2.02
N PHE A 84 -3.23 -5.05 -1.75
CA PHE A 84 -3.73 -5.42 -0.43
C PHE A 84 -3.27 -6.82 -0.02
N VAL A 85 -3.39 -7.80 -0.93
CA VAL A 85 -2.92 -9.18 -0.69
C VAL A 85 -1.41 -9.19 -0.43
N LEU A 86 -0.64 -8.45 -1.23
CA LEU A 86 0.81 -8.35 -1.06
C LEU A 86 1.19 -7.68 0.26
N VAL A 87 0.55 -6.58 0.65
CA VAL A 87 0.78 -5.93 1.94
C VAL A 87 0.44 -6.86 3.10
N PHE A 88 -0.65 -7.62 3.00
CA PHE A 88 -1.01 -8.63 4.01
C PHE A 88 0.06 -9.71 4.15
N LEU A 89 0.52 -10.29 3.03
CA LEU A 89 1.57 -11.31 3.04
C LEU A 89 2.89 -10.77 3.57
N LEU A 90 3.32 -9.60 3.10
CA LEU A 90 4.55 -8.96 3.56
C LEU A 90 4.44 -8.52 5.03
N GLY A 91 3.26 -8.11 5.50
CA GLY A 91 3.03 -7.81 6.91
C GLY A 91 3.24 -9.02 7.80
N TYR A 92 2.82 -10.20 7.37
CA TYR A 92 3.13 -11.44 8.08
C TYR A 92 4.64 -11.76 8.05
N PHE A 93 5.27 -11.75 6.87
CA PHE A 93 6.66 -12.19 6.73
C PHE A 93 7.69 -11.19 7.28
N PHE A 94 7.52 -9.89 7.01
CA PHE A 94 8.49 -8.84 7.33
C PHE A 94 8.17 -8.07 8.60
N LEU A 95 6.89 -7.83 8.90
CA LEU A 95 6.45 -7.09 10.09
C LEU A 95 6.09 -8.00 11.27
N GLN A 96 6.14 -9.32 11.05
CA GLN A 96 5.74 -10.36 12.02
C GLN A 96 4.36 -10.12 12.62
N GLU A 97 3.43 -9.59 11.82
CA GLU A 97 2.06 -9.39 12.27
C GLU A 97 1.35 -10.73 12.45
N THR A 98 0.58 -10.87 13.54
CA THR A 98 -0.23 -12.07 13.76
C THR A 98 -1.31 -12.20 12.70
N ILE A 99 -1.28 -13.32 11.98
CA ILE A 99 -2.38 -13.75 11.10
C ILE A 99 -3.47 -14.35 11.97
N ASN A 100 -4.69 -13.83 11.80
CA ASN A 100 -5.90 -14.42 12.37
C ASN A 100 -6.72 -15.05 11.23
N VAL A 101 -7.43 -16.14 11.53
CA VAL A 101 -8.41 -16.79 10.63
C VAL A 101 -9.37 -15.77 10.00
N TYR A 102 -9.83 -14.76 10.74
CA TYR A 102 -10.68 -13.70 10.18
C TYR A 102 -9.98 -12.87 9.10
N LYS A 103 -8.69 -12.54 9.27
CA LYS A 103 -7.92 -11.81 8.25
C LYS A 103 -7.74 -12.65 6.99
N VAL A 104 -7.46 -13.94 7.14
CA VAL A 104 -7.32 -14.88 6.01
C VAL A 104 -8.64 -15.01 5.25
N ALA A 105 -9.74 -15.25 5.96
CA ALA A 105 -11.06 -15.36 5.36
C ALA A 105 -11.46 -14.08 4.62
N GLY A 106 -11.22 -12.90 5.21
CA GLY A 106 -11.45 -11.61 4.56
C GLY A 106 -10.62 -11.42 3.29
N THR A 107 -9.32 -11.74 3.33
CA THR A 107 -8.44 -11.66 2.15
C THR A 107 -8.93 -12.60 1.03
N LEU A 108 -9.36 -13.82 1.36
CA LEU A 108 -9.93 -14.74 0.37
C LEU A 108 -11.23 -14.19 -0.25
N LEU A 109 -12.09 -13.56 0.55
CA LEU A 109 -13.31 -12.91 0.05
C LEU A 109 -12.99 -11.73 -0.89
N ILE A 110 -11.95 -10.93 -0.59
CA ILE A 110 -11.50 -9.86 -1.49
C ILE A 110 -11.03 -10.46 -2.82
N ILE A 111 -10.22 -11.51 -2.79
CA ILE A 111 -9.75 -12.21 -4.01
C ILE A 111 -10.93 -12.74 -4.82
N LEU A 112 -11.92 -13.35 -4.17
CA LEU A 112 -13.13 -13.83 -4.83
C LEU A 112 -13.94 -12.69 -5.44
N GLY A 113 -14.13 -11.58 -4.71
CA GLY A 113 -14.81 -10.39 -5.21
C GLY A 113 -14.12 -9.82 -6.45
N VAL A 114 -12.79 -9.80 -6.47
CA VAL A 114 -11.98 -9.34 -7.60
C VAL A 114 -12.16 -10.24 -8.82
N ILE A 115 -12.19 -11.57 -8.63
CA ILE A 115 -12.47 -12.53 -9.71
C ILE A 115 -13.87 -12.34 -10.27
N LEU A 116 -14.88 -12.10 -9.42
CA LEU A 116 -16.25 -11.85 -9.85
C LEU A 116 -16.38 -10.54 -10.64
N VAL A 117 -15.76 -9.46 -10.16
CA VAL A 117 -15.72 -8.18 -10.88
C VAL A 117 -15.02 -8.32 -12.23
N GLY A 118 -13.90 -9.05 -12.27
CA GLY A 118 -13.17 -9.31 -13.52
C GLY A 118 -13.92 -10.20 -14.52
N ARG A 119 -14.96 -10.92 -14.09
CA ARG A 119 -15.85 -11.73 -14.95
C ARG A 119 -17.14 -11.00 -15.36
N GLY A 120 -17.50 -9.93 -14.66
CA GLY A 120 -18.68 -9.12 -14.93
C GLY A 120 -18.48 -8.01 -15.96
N GLY A 121 -17.27 -7.93 -16.55
CA GLY A 121 -16.92 -7.04 -17.67
C GLY A 121 -16.76 -7.80 -18.97
#